data_AF-A9VPG7-F1
#
_entry.id   AF-A9VPG7-F1
#
_cell.length_a   1.000
_cell.length_b   1.000
_cell.length_c   1.000
_cell.angle_alpha   90.00
_cell.angle_beta   90.00
_cell.angle_gamma   90.00
#
_symmetry.space_group_name_H-M   'P 1'
#
loop_
_entity.id
_entity.type
_entity.pdbx_description
1 polymer ?
#
loop_
_entity_poly.entity_id
_entity_poly.type
_entity_poly.pdbx_seq_one_letter_code
_entity_poly.pdbx_strand_id
1 'polypeptide(L)'
;MKFKAKKNPFHIILISLFLVVFFISLFFQNENSIFFTLMMLLNIVNLSSFYFSHYKITESALIVKHGFILRTEIPFENIRHIKYSGKKLRSKNWTRQHIEIHYNLFDSVTSFVPQEEEKFISLLKENWPNVKIINSTSNE
;
A
#
# COMPACT_ATOMS: atom_id res chain seq x y z
N MET A 1 16.25 -7.07 2.16
CA MET A 1 15.65 -6.42 3.36
C MET A 1 14.12 -6.30 3.23
N LYS A 2 13.35 -6.28 4.33
CA LYS A 2 11.87 -6.14 4.32
C LYS A 2 11.42 -4.80 4.90
N PHE A 3 10.46 -4.14 4.25
CA PHE A 3 9.85 -2.88 4.70
C PHE A 3 8.33 -3.02 4.78
N LYS A 4 7.75 -2.67 5.92
CA LYS A 4 6.29 -2.65 6.08
C LYS A 4 5.69 -1.42 5.43
N ALA A 5 4.49 -1.54 4.90
CA ALA A 5 3.71 -0.38 4.48
C ALA A 5 3.38 0.52 5.68
N LYS A 6 3.43 1.83 5.46
CA LYS A 6 3.05 2.86 6.41
C LYS A 6 1.54 2.86 6.58
N LYS A 7 1.11 2.74 7.83
CA LYS A 7 -0.30 2.60 8.19
C LYS A 7 -0.88 3.94 8.61
N ASN A 8 -1.83 4.43 7.84
CA ASN A 8 -2.72 5.52 8.23
C ASN A 8 -3.74 5.02 9.28
N PRO A 9 -3.69 5.48 10.53
CA PRO A 9 -4.58 5.02 11.59
C PRO A 9 -6.05 5.36 11.32
N PHE A 10 -6.33 6.46 10.61
CA PHE A 10 -7.71 6.85 10.28
C PHE A 10 -8.40 5.81 9.39
N HIS A 11 -7.70 5.31 8.36
CA HIS A 11 -8.25 4.27 7.49
C HIS A 11 -8.53 2.97 8.26
N ILE A 12 -7.66 2.59 9.20
CA ILE A 12 -7.88 1.42 10.05
C ILE A 12 -9.12 1.61 10.91
N ILE A 13 -9.23 2.75 11.60
CA ILE A 13 -10.38 3.05 12.46
C ILE A 13 -11.69 3.02 11.66
N LEU A 14 -11.69 3.62 10.47
CA LEU A 14 -12.86 3.67 9.60
C LEU A 14 -13.29 2.28 9.12
N ILE A 15 -12.35 1.45 8.63
CA ILE A 15 -12.66 0.08 8.19
C ILE A 15 -13.14 -0.78 9.37
N SER A 16 -12.50 -0.66 10.54
CA SER A 16 -12.92 -1.36 11.76
C SER A 16 -14.33 -0.95 12.19
N LEU A 17 -14.68 0.34 12.10
CA LEU A 17 -16.02 0.81 12.41
C LEU A 17 -17.06 0.20 11.45
N PHE A 18 -16.79 0.18 10.15
CA PHE A 18 -17.67 -0.46 9.17
C PHE A 18 -17.85 -1.96 9.44
N LEU A 19 -16.77 -2.66 9.81
CA LEU A 19 -16.85 -4.07 10.19
C LEU A 19 -17.79 -4.29 11.38
N VAL A 20 -17.69 -3.46 12.42
CA VAL A 20 -18.57 -3.55 13.59
C VAL A 20 -20.03 -3.27 13.20
N VAL A 21 -20.29 -2.23 12.40
CA VAL A 21 -21.65 -1.88 11.95
C VAL A 21 -22.26 -3.02 11.13
N PHE A 22 -21.53 -3.57 10.16
CA PHE A 22 -22.02 -4.69 9.35
C PHE A 22 -22.20 -5.96 10.17
N PHE A 23 -21.29 -6.22 11.11
CA PHE A 23 -21.41 -7.37 12.01
C PHE A 23 -22.67 -7.28 12.88
N ILE A 24 -22.92 -6.14 13.53
CA ILE A 24 -24.13 -5.92 14.33
C ILE A 24 -25.36 -6.07 13.44
N SER A 25 -25.35 -5.49 12.23
CA SER A 25 -26.48 -5.54 11.31
C SER A 25 -26.88 -6.97 10.92
N LEU A 26 -25.94 -7.94 10.87
CA LEU A 26 -26.25 -9.35 10.60
C LEU A 26 -27.25 -9.94 11.61
N PHE A 27 -27.27 -9.46 12.85
CA PHE A 27 -28.19 -9.97 13.90
C PHE A 27 -29.57 -9.32 13.88
N PHE A 28 -29.74 -8.19 13.19
CA PHE A 28 -31.00 -7.45 13.10
C PHE A 28 -31.74 -7.68 11.77
N GLN A 29 -31.19 -8.50 10.88
CA GLN A 29 -31.76 -8.75 9.56
C GLN A 29 -32.45 -10.11 9.46
N ASN A 30 -33.72 -10.10 9.08
CA ASN A 30 -34.49 -11.33 8.83
C ASN A 30 -34.26 -11.94 7.42
N GLU A 31 -33.93 -11.12 6.40
CA GLU A 31 -33.90 -11.62 4.99
C GLU A 31 -32.66 -11.20 4.17
N ASN A 32 -32.04 -10.04 4.44
CA ASN A 32 -30.97 -9.47 3.60
C ASN A 32 -29.52 -9.78 4.07
N SER A 33 -29.31 -10.91 4.75
CA SER A 33 -28.01 -11.28 5.36
C SER A 33 -26.86 -11.41 4.35
N ILE A 34 -27.15 -11.73 3.08
CA ILE A 34 -26.15 -11.89 2.02
C ILE A 34 -25.41 -10.58 1.74
N PHE A 35 -26.13 -9.46 1.67
CA PHE A 35 -25.52 -8.15 1.39
C PHE A 35 -24.51 -7.78 2.48
N PHE A 36 -24.90 -7.90 3.75
CA PHE A 36 -24.04 -7.58 4.90
C PHE A 36 -22.84 -8.52 4.99
N THR A 37 -23.04 -9.80 4.70
CA THR A 37 -21.95 -10.79 4.65
C THR A 37 -20.94 -10.43 3.57
N LEU A 38 -21.40 -10.06 2.37
CA LEU A 38 -20.52 -9.65 1.27
C LEU A 38 -19.77 -8.35 1.60
N MET A 39 -20.45 -7.36 2.18
CA MET A 39 -19.83 -6.11 2.61
C MET A 39 -18.78 -6.35 3.71
N MET A 40 -19.05 -7.25 4.65
CA MET A 40 -18.09 -7.63 5.68
C MET A 40 -16.86 -8.29 5.06
N LEU A 41 -17.05 -9.22 4.12
CA LEU A 41 -15.95 -9.89 3.41
C LEU A 41 -15.08 -8.87 2.65
N LEU A 42 -15.68 -7.93 1.93
CA LEU A 42 -14.96 -6.84 1.24
C LEU A 42 -14.12 -6.00 2.21
N ASN A 43 -14.67 -5.67 3.38
CA ASN A 43 -13.93 -4.92 4.41
C ASN A 43 -12.78 -5.72 5.02
N ILE A 44 -12.95 -7.04 5.23
CA ILE A 44 -11.87 -7.92 5.68
C ILE A 44 -10.75 -7.96 4.62
N VAL A 45 -11.08 -8.08 3.33
CA VAL A 45 -10.09 -8.05 2.24
C VAL A 45 -9.35 -6.71 2.24
N ASN A 46 -10.04 -5.58 2.35
CA ASN A 46 -9.42 -4.25 2.43
C ASN A 46 -8.49 -4.11 3.64
N LEU A 47 -8.92 -4.57 4.82
CA LEU A 47 -8.10 -4.56 6.03
C LEU A 47 -6.85 -5.43 5.84
N SER A 48 -7.01 -6.61 5.26
CA SER A 48 -5.90 -7.52 4.98
C SER A 48 -4.87 -6.89 4.03
N SER A 49 -5.33 -6.18 2.99
CA SER A 49 -4.45 -5.44 2.10
C SER A 49 -3.56 -4.49 2.89
N PHE A 50 -4.15 -3.75 3.81
CA PHE A 50 -3.43 -2.79 4.64
C PHE A 50 -2.41 -3.42 5.60
N TYR A 51 -2.74 -4.56 6.19
CA TYR A 51 -1.89 -5.20 7.20
C TYR A 51 -0.75 -6.03 6.60
N PHE A 52 -0.99 -6.70 5.47
CA PHE A 52 -0.02 -7.62 4.86
C PHE A 52 0.82 -7.00 3.75
N SER A 53 0.54 -5.75 3.37
CA SER A 53 1.35 -5.02 2.40
C SER A 53 2.77 -4.78 2.91
N HIS A 54 3.75 -5.22 2.13
CA HIS A 54 5.17 -5.04 2.44
C HIS A 54 6.03 -5.08 1.18
N TYR A 55 7.20 -4.49 1.29
CA TYR A 55 8.24 -4.51 0.26
C TYR A 55 9.35 -5.43 0.71
N LYS A 56 9.93 -6.18 -0.23
CA LYS A 56 11.16 -6.91 -0.03
C LYS A 56 12.14 -6.52 -1.13
N ILE A 57 13.23 -5.89 -0.74
CA ILE A 57 14.37 -5.60 -1.61
C ILE A 57 15.28 -6.84 -1.58
N THR A 58 15.49 -7.48 -2.71
CA THR A 58 16.51 -8.53 -2.91
C THR A 58 17.72 -7.93 -3.64
N GLU A 59 18.70 -8.75 -3.98
CA GLU A 59 19.91 -8.31 -4.71
C GLU A 59 19.61 -7.87 -6.14
N SER A 60 18.57 -8.44 -6.77
CA SER A 60 18.25 -8.22 -8.19
C SER A 60 16.84 -7.68 -8.46
N ALA A 61 15.95 -7.70 -7.47
CA ALA A 61 14.55 -7.34 -7.66
C ALA A 61 13.90 -6.64 -6.46
N LEU A 62 12.86 -5.86 -6.76
CA LEU A 62 11.91 -5.32 -5.80
C LEU A 62 10.64 -6.17 -5.81
N ILE A 63 10.35 -6.84 -4.70
CA ILE A 63 9.11 -7.56 -4.51
C ILE A 63 8.13 -6.65 -3.76
N VAL A 64 7.02 -6.31 -4.42
CA VAL A 64 5.91 -5.55 -3.85
C VAL A 64 4.79 -6.54 -3.54
N LYS A 65 4.47 -6.70 -2.25
CA LYS A 65 3.31 -7.48 -1.83
C LYS A 65 2.20 -6.53 -1.40
N HIS A 66 1.00 -6.72 -1.96
CA HIS A 66 -0.20 -5.99 -1.61
C HIS A 66 -1.25 -6.97 -1.07
N GLY A 67 -1.45 -6.96 0.24
CA GLY A 67 -2.32 -7.92 0.92
C GLY A 67 -1.87 -9.38 0.83
N PHE A 68 -2.85 -10.29 0.78
CA PHE A 68 -2.62 -11.72 0.65
C PHE A 68 -2.38 -12.18 -0.79
N ILE A 69 -3.03 -11.53 -1.75
CA ILE A 69 -3.25 -12.08 -3.10
C ILE A 69 -2.20 -11.55 -4.08
N LEU A 70 -1.89 -10.25 -4.01
CA LEU A 70 -1.06 -9.61 -5.02
C LEU A 70 0.40 -9.61 -4.57
N ARG A 71 1.24 -10.28 -5.38
CA ARG A 71 2.70 -10.23 -5.28
C ARG A 71 3.24 -9.90 -6.67
N THR A 72 3.92 -8.78 -6.77
CA THR A 72 4.60 -8.36 -8.00
C THR A 72 6.10 -8.35 -7.75
N GLU A 73 6.85 -9.04 -8.60
CA GLU A 73 8.31 -9.07 -8.56
C GLU A 73 8.84 -8.28 -9.74
N ILE A 74 9.63 -7.26 -9.45
CA ILE A 74 10.08 -6.28 -10.45
C ILE A 74 11.61 -6.27 -10.43
N PRO A 75 12.27 -6.85 -11.44
CA PRO A 75 13.72 -6.76 -11.60
C PRO A 75 14.19 -5.30 -11.68
N PHE A 76 15.32 -4.96 -11.06
CA PHE A 76 15.81 -3.57 -11.04
C PHE A 76 16.09 -3.01 -12.42
N GLU A 77 16.55 -3.85 -13.34
CA GLU A 77 16.76 -3.52 -14.76
C GLU A 77 15.50 -3.01 -15.48
N ASN A 78 14.32 -3.44 -15.03
CA ASN A 78 13.04 -3.07 -15.64
C ASN A 78 12.41 -1.85 -14.98
N ILE A 79 12.90 -1.40 -13.82
CA ILE A 79 12.36 -0.22 -13.16
C ILE A 79 12.85 1.02 -13.89
N ARG A 80 11.93 1.90 -14.28
CA ARG A 80 12.27 3.17 -14.94
C ARG A 80 12.37 4.30 -13.96
N HIS A 81 11.35 4.43 -13.11
CA HIS A 81 11.30 5.46 -12.08
C HIS A 81 10.29 5.09 -11.00
N ILE A 82 10.51 5.67 -9.83
CA ILE A 82 9.62 5.57 -8.68
C ILE A 82 9.08 6.96 -8.42
N LYS A 83 7.76 7.09 -8.46
CA LYS A 83 7.08 8.35 -8.23
C LYS A 83 6.33 8.29 -6.91
N TYR A 84 6.57 9.28 -6.06
CA TYR A 84 5.71 9.52 -4.92
C TYR A 84 4.59 10.45 -5.36
N SER A 85 3.35 9.99 -5.25
CA SER A 85 2.14 10.72 -5.62
C SER A 85 1.27 10.96 -4.38
N GLY A 86 0.56 12.08 -4.33
CA GLY A 86 -0.33 12.43 -3.22
C GLY A 86 0.31 13.32 -2.15
N LYS A 87 -0.49 13.71 -1.14
CA LYS A 87 -0.07 14.69 -0.12
C LYS A 87 0.54 14.02 1.11
N LYS A 88 1.76 14.45 1.46
CA LYS A 88 2.36 14.23 2.77
C LYS A 88 1.64 15.12 3.77
N LEU A 89 0.98 14.54 4.76
CA LEU A 89 0.30 15.34 5.80
C LEU A 89 1.33 15.76 6.86
N ARG A 90 1.02 16.80 7.64
CA ARG A 90 1.92 17.34 8.67
C ARG A 90 2.37 16.33 9.73
N SER A 91 1.62 15.23 9.91
CA SER A 91 1.93 14.21 10.91
C SER A 91 2.78 13.08 10.34
N LYS A 92 3.75 12.62 11.13
CA LYS A 92 4.69 11.54 10.81
C LYS A 92 4.00 10.26 10.33
N ASN A 93 2.80 9.96 10.84
CA ASN A 93 2.07 8.72 10.57
C ASN A 93 0.90 8.90 9.59
N TRP A 94 0.58 10.14 9.23
CA TRP A 94 -0.58 10.44 8.39
C TRP A 94 -0.06 10.76 7.00
N THR A 95 -0.49 9.98 6.04
CA THR A 95 -0.16 10.25 4.65
C THR A 95 -1.29 9.77 3.75
N ARG A 96 -1.61 10.59 2.75
CA ARG A 96 -2.38 10.16 1.58
C ARG A 96 -1.44 9.94 0.38
N GLN A 97 -0.15 9.91 0.65
CA GLN A 97 0.86 9.64 -0.34
C GLN A 97 0.91 8.14 -0.60
N HIS A 98 1.14 7.80 -1.86
CA HIS A 98 1.38 6.45 -2.34
C HIS A 98 2.62 6.45 -3.24
N ILE A 99 3.17 5.27 -3.45
CA ILE A 99 4.29 5.06 -4.36
C ILE A 99 3.77 4.38 -5.61
N GLU A 100 4.09 4.96 -6.75
CA GLU A 100 3.92 4.40 -8.09
C GLU A 100 5.30 3.95 -8.60
N ILE A 101 5.47 2.65 -8.80
CA ILE A 101 6.67 2.08 -9.40
C ILE A 101 6.35 1.82 -10.86
N HIS A 102 7.00 2.54 -11.77
CA HIS A 102 6.85 2.34 -13.20
C HIS A 102 7.95 1.40 -13.69
N TYR A 103 7.53 0.29 -14.29
CA TYR A 103 8.43 -0.76 -14.78
C TYR A 103 8.01 -1.23 -16.18
N ASN A 104 8.91 -1.91 -16.89
CA ASN A 104 8.72 -2.25 -18.30
C ASN A 104 8.37 -1.00 -19.15
N LEU A 105 7.81 -1.17 -20.35
CA LEU A 105 7.41 -0.05 -21.20
C LEU A 105 6.13 0.65 -20.72
N PHE A 106 5.16 -0.07 -20.15
CA PHE A 106 3.84 0.50 -19.81
C PHE A 106 3.29 0.08 -18.45
N ASP A 107 4.02 -0.74 -17.69
CA ASP A 107 3.50 -1.28 -16.45
C ASP A 107 3.77 -0.33 -15.28
N SER A 108 2.84 -0.34 -14.33
CA SER A 108 3.03 0.33 -13.05
C SER A 108 2.38 -0.47 -11.93
N VAL A 109 2.94 -0.35 -10.73
CA VAL A 109 2.33 -0.85 -9.50
C VAL A 109 2.23 0.28 -8.50
N THR A 110 1.02 0.47 -7.98
CA THR A 110 0.74 1.45 -6.94
C THR A 110 0.62 0.75 -5.61
N SER A 111 1.35 1.23 -4.61
CA SER A 111 1.30 0.67 -3.26
C SER A 111 1.56 1.75 -2.20
N PHE A 112 1.28 1.42 -0.95
CA PHE A 112 1.43 2.31 0.20
C PHE A 112 2.90 2.66 0.44
N VAL A 113 3.16 3.91 0.84
CA VAL A 113 4.51 4.36 1.22
C VAL A 113 5.10 3.44 2.31
N PRO A 114 6.38 3.04 2.25
CA PRO A 114 7.02 2.22 3.28
C PRO A 114 7.17 3.03 4.58
N GLN A 115 7.11 2.34 5.73
CA GLN A 115 7.21 2.98 7.04
C GLN A 115 8.56 3.68 7.27
N GLU A 116 9.65 3.08 6.78
CA GLU A 116 11.01 3.63 6.83
C GLU A 116 11.40 4.21 5.47
N GLU A 117 10.75 5.31 5.05
CA GLU A 117 10.91 5.96 3.74
C GLU A 117 12.38 6.24 3.37
N GLU A 118 13.11 6.89 4.27
CA GLU A 118 14.51 7.30 4.03
C GLU A 118 15.43 6.10 3.83
N LYS A 119 15.29 5.09 4.69
CA LYS A 119 16.07 3.86 4.62
C LYS A 119 15.72 3.01 3.39
N PHE A 120 14.45 3.02 2.99
CA PHE A 120 14.02 2.38 1.76
C PHE A 120 14.67 3.04 0.54
N ILE A 121 14.66 4.38 0.50
CA ILE A 121 15.29 5.14 -0.59
C ILE A 121 16.80 4.94 -0.62
N SER A 122 17.47 4.96 0.54
CA SER A 122 18.93 4.74 0.60
C SER A 122 19.31 3.37 0.07
N LEU A 123 18.58 2.32 0.48
CA LEU A 123 18.82 0.96 0.01
C LEU A 123 18.48 0.76 -1.46
N LEU A 124 17.46 1.46 -1.97
CA LEU A 124 17.18 1.45 -3.41
C LEU A 124 18.33 2.09 -4.20
N LYS A 125 18.86 3.22 -3.74
CA LYS A 125 20.00 3.89 -4.41
C LYS A 125 21.29 3.08 -4.31
N GLU A 126 21.49 2.36 -3.22
CA GLU A 126 22.66 1.49 -3.03
C GLU A 126 22.63 0.30 -3.99
N ASN A 127 21.51 -0.42 -4.06
CA ASN A 127 21.37 -1.59 -4.95
C ASN A 127 21.13 -1.21 -6.41
N TRP A 128 20.59 -0.01 -6.65
CA TRP A 128 20.26 0.50 -7.98
C TRP A 128 20.57 2.00 -8.10
N PRO A 129 21.83 2.36 -8.45
CA PRO A 129 22.28 3.76 -8.47
C PRO A 129 21.56 4.66 -9.46
N ASN A 130 21.04 4.08 -10.56
CA ASN A 130 20.39 4.81 -11.64
C ASN A 130 18.89 5.08 -11.38
N VAL A 131 18.39 4.76 -10.18
CA VAL A 131 16.99 4.98 -9.83
C VAL A 131 16.59 6.45 -9.92
N LYS A 132 15.63 6.75 -10.79
CA LYS A 132 15.00 8.08 -10.81
C LYS A 132 13.83 8.11 -9.81
N ILE A 133 14.02 8.81 -8.70
CA ILE A 133 12.96 9.04 -7.70
C ILE A 133 12.35 10.42 -7.94
N ILE A 134 11.06 10.44 -8.26
CA ILE A 134 10.30 11.66 -8.52
C ILE A 134 9.41 11.92 -7.32
N ASN A 135 9.75 12.94 -6.54
CA ASN A 135 8.86 13.42 -5.50
C ASN A 135 7.82 14.34 -6.15
N SER A 136 6.53 13.95 -6.19
CA SER A 136 5.49 14.94 -6.43
C SER A 136 5.35 15.79 -5.16
N THR A 137 6.28 16.73 -4.95
CA THR A 137 5.97 17.89 -4.12
C THR A 137 4.91 18.65 -4.90
N SER A 138 3.64 18.44 -4.56
CA SER A 138 2.64 19.47 -4.83
C SER A 138 3.07 20.66 -3.99
N ASN A 139 3.84 21.56 -4.60
CA ASN A 139 3.83 22.96 -4.20
C ASN A 139 2.37 23.39 -4.26
N GLU A 140 1.80 23.69 -3.08
CA GLU A 140 0.61 24.51 -2.76
C GLU A 140 -0.02 24.04 -1.44
#